data_AF-A0A6B2C346-F1
#
_entry.id   AF-A0A6B2C346-F1
#
_cell.length_a   1.000
_cell.length_b   1.000
_cell.length_c   1.000
_cell.angle_alpha   90.00
_cell.angle_beta   90.00
_cell.angle_gamma   90.00
#
_symmetry.space_group_name_H-M   'P 1'
#
loop_
_entity.id
_entity.type
_entity.pdbx_description
1 polymer ?
#
loop_
_entity_poly.entity_id
_entity_poly.type
_entity_poly.pdbx_seq_one_letter_code
_entity_poly.pdbx_strand_id
1 'polypeptide(L)'
;MSKVRYNYEKERRIKEKLLEYVISIEKEYGVDEEEGLSLMEKMVEWLEEDFGISVEKDWGDISETVINNKEISAKDLAIFLVTEGIVVDESLWFQ
;
A
#
# COMPACT_ATOMS: atom_id res chain seq x y z
N MET A 1 -24.89 5.70 10.56
CA MET A 1 -24.05 4.99 9.57
C MET A 1 -24.24 3.49 9.73
N SER A 2 -24.29 2.71 8.65
CA SER A 2 -24.33 1.25 8.75
C SER A 2 -22.96 0.70 9.16
N LYS A 3 -22.92 -0.41 9.91
CA LYS A 3 -21.68 -1.06 10.37
C LYS A 3 -20.75 -1.42 9.20
N VAL A 4 -21.33 -1.84 8.07
CA VAL A 4 -20.59 -2.18 6.84
C VAL A 4 -19.90 -0.95 6.25
N ARG A 5 -20.60 0.19 6.18
CA ARG A 5 -20.03 1.44 5.65
C ARG A 5 -18.93 1.98 6.54
N TYR A 6 -19.10 1.90 7.87
CA TYR A 6 -18.08 2.32 8.83
C TYR A 6 -16.80 1.49 8.69
N ASN A 7 -16.91 0.17 8.55
CA ASN A 7 -15.75 -0.70 8.35
C ASN A 7 -15.01 -0.39 7.04
N TYR A 8 -15.74 -0.15 5.95
CA TYR A 8 -15.15 0.23 4.67
C TYR A 8 -14.41 1.58 4.75
N GLU A 9 -15.02 2.60 5.36
CA GLU A 9 -14.38 3.92 5.52
C GLU A 9 -13.15 3.84 6.44
N LYS A 10 -13.18 3.01 7.48
CA LYS A 10 -12.04 2.75 8.35
C LYS A 10 -10.89 2.08 7.58
N GLU A 11 -11.19 1.02 6.84
CA GLU A 11 -10.19 0.30 6.06
C GLU A 11 -9.53 1.17 4.99
N ARG A 12 -10.34 1.95 4.27
CA ARG A 12 -9.86 2.93 3.30
C ARG A 12 -8.85 3.91 3.90
N ARG A 13 -9.18 4.51 5.06
CA ARG A 13 -8.29 5.48 5.73
C ARG A 13 -6.95 4.88 6.13
N ILE A 14 -6.93 3.60 6.50
CA ILE A 14 -5.69 2.95 6.91
C ILE A 14 -4.81 2.68 5.68
N LYS A 15 -5.40 2.24 4.56
CA LYS A 15 -4.69 2.14 3.29
C LYS A 15 -4.09 3.47 2.86
N GLU A 16 -4.88 4.55 2.92
CA GLU A 16 -4.42 5.91 2.60
C GLU A 16 -3.17 6.29 3.41
N LYS A 17 -3.18 6.07 4.73
CA LYS A 17 -2.02 6.37 5.59
C LYS A 17 -0.79 5.50 5.32
N LEU A 18 -1.00 4.22 5.04
CA LEU A 18 0.09 3.31 4.69
C LEU A 18 0.75 3.74 3.36
N LEU A 19 -0.05 4.10 2.36
CA LEU A 19 0.45 4.59 1.07
C LEU A 19 1.16 5.94 1.20
N GLU A 20 0.62 6.87 1.98
CA GLU A 20 1.28 8.15 2.26
C GLU A 20 2.67 7.93 2.87
N TYR A 21 2.79 7.00 3.82
CA TYR A 21 4.05 6.66 4.46
C TYR A 21 5.04 6.04 3.46
N VAL A 22 4.59 5.09 2.65
CA VAL A 22 5.39 4.43 1.61
C VAL A 22 5.93 5.41 0.59
N ILE A 23 5.08 6.29 0.08
CA ILE A 23 5.46 7.32 -0.87
C ILE A 23 6.47 8.29 -0.24
N SER A 24 6.36 8.56 1.07
CA SER A 24 7.32 9.40 1.78
C SER A 24 8.70 8.74 1.89
N ILE A 25 8.75 7.44 2.18
CA ILE A 25 9.98 6.66 2.24
C ILE A 25 10.66 6.62 0.86
N GLU A 26 9.92 6.29 -0.20
CA GLU A 26 10.47 6.26 -1.56
C GLU A 26 11.01 7.64 -1.99
N LYS A 27 10.40 8.74 -1.53
CA LYS A 27 10.90 10.09 -1.83
C LYS A 27 12.15 10.46 -1.02
N GLU A 28 12.23 10.02 0.23
CA GLU A 28 13.32 10.38 1.15
C GLU A 28 14.57 9.53 0.92
N TYR A 29 14.39 8.24 0.67
CA TYR A 29 15.45 7.24 0.56
C TYR A 29 15.64 6.70 -0.87
N GLY A 30 14.95 7.30 -1.85
CA GLY A 30 14.79 6.82 -3.22
C GLY A 30 15.85 5.83 -3.71
N VAL A 31 15.35 4.65 -4.10
CA VAL A 31 16.03 3.50 -4.72
C VAL A 31 17.55 3.55 -4.64
N ASP A 32 18.08 2.73 -3.73
CA ASP A 32 19.49 2.35 -3.77
C ASP A 32 19.80 1.81 -5.18
N GLU A 33 20.58 2.54 -5.98
CA GLU A 33 20.92 2.17 -7.37
C GLU A 33 21.61 0.79 -7.46
N GLU A 34 22.03 0.22 -6.32
CA GLU A 34 22.73 -1.06 -6.22
C GLU A 34 21.85 -2.29 -5.87
N GLU A 35 20.62 -2.15 -5.34
CA GLU A 35 19.86 -3.28 -4.75
C GLU A 35 18.71 -3.88 -5.59
N GLY A 36 18.36 -3.30 -6.73
CA GLY A 36 17.23 -3.79 -7.54
C GLY A 36 15.96 -2.97 -7.34
N LEU A 37 14.85 -3.48 -7.87
CA LEU A 37 13.59 -2.77 -8.16
C LEU A 37 13.16 -1.74 -7.09
N SER A 38 12.68 -0.58 -7.55
CA SER A 38 12.13 0.48 -6.71
C SER A 38 10.93 -0.01 -5.89
N LEU A 39 10.59 0.65 -4.78
CA LEU A 39 9.41 0.24 -4.00
C LEU A 39 8.12 0.35 -4.83
N MET A 40 8.07 1.32 -5.74
CA MET A 40 7.01 1.40 -6.75
C MET A 40 6.95 0.16 -7.64
N GLU A 41 8.08 -0.32 -8.17
CA GLU A 41 8.14 -1.54 -8.99
C GLU A 41 7.68 -2.76 -8.22
N LYS A 42 8.17 -2.93 -6.99
CA LYS A 42 7.78 -4.02 -6.10
C LYS A 42 6.28 -4.00 -5.80
N MET A 43 5.67 -2.82 -5.69
CA MET A 43 4.22 -2.71 -5.53
C MET A 43 3.45 -3.08 -6.79
N VAL A 44 3.95 -2.74 -7.98
CA VAL A 44 3.34 -3.18 -9.25
C VAL A 44 3.42 -4.70 -9.36
N GLU A 45 4.57 -5.30 -9.07
CA GLU A 45 4.75 -6.76 -9.08
C GLU A 45 3.84 -7.43 -8.04
N TRP A 46 3.78 -6.91 -6.82
CA TRP A 46 2.89 -7.43 -5.78
C TRP A 46 1.42 -7.40 -6.21
N LEU A 47 0.96 -6.33 -6.87
CA LEU A 47 -0.41 -6.24 -7.39
C LEU A 47 -0.68 -7.26 -8.50
N GLU A 48 0.30 -7.50 -9.37
CA GLU A 48 0.18 -8.49 -10.44
C GLU A 48 0.23 -9.92 -9.92
N GLU A 49 1.19 -10.25 -9.05
CA GLU A 49 1.44 -11.61 -8.58
C GLU A 49 0.39 -12.10 -7.57
N ASP A 50 0.02 -11.27 -6.59
CA ASP A 50 -0.90 -11.68 -5.51
C ASP A 50 -2.37 -11.50 -5.89
N PHE A 51 -2.67 -10.54 -6.75
CA PHE A 51 -4.05 -10.15 -7.08
C PHE A 51 -4.39 -10.22 -8.57
N GLY A 52 -3.41 -10.45 -9.46
CA GLY A 52 -3.65 -10.44 -10.91
C GLY A 52 -4.01 -9.06 -11.46
N ILE A 53 -3.62 -7.99 -10.78
CA ILE A 53 -3.96 -6.60 -11.13
C ILE A 53 -2.77 -5.95 -11.82
N SER A 54 -2.94 -5.65 -13.11
CA SER A 54 -1.98 -4.83 -13.85
C SER A 54 -2.30 -3.35 -13.67
N VAL A 55 -1.30 -2.55 -13.30
CA VAL A 55 -1.40 -1.11 -13.08
C VAL A 55 -0.20 -0.40 -13.71
N GLU A 56 -0.39 0.86 -14.12
CA GLU A 56 0.73 1.68 -14.56
C GLU A 56 1.69 1.96 -13.40
N LYS A 57 2.98 2.07 -13.72
CA LYS A 57 4.05 2.39 -12.76
C LYS A 57 4.00 3.89 -12.40
N ASP A 58 2.94 4.28 -11.73
CA ASP A 58 2.69 5.63 -11.20
C ASP A 58 2.04 5.53 -9.82
N TRP A 59 2.49 6.36 -8.87
CA TRP A 59 1.98 6.33 -7.50
C TRP A 59 0.50 6.67 -7.40
N GLY A 60 -0.02 7.51 -8.31
CA GLY A 60 -1.44 7.84 -8.40
C GLY A 60 -2.27 6.61 -8.76
N ASP A 61 -1.90 5.90 -9.82
CA ASP A 61 -2.62 4.71 -10.29
C ASP A 61 -2.53 3.54 -9.30
N ILE A 62 -1.35 3.31 -8.72
CA ILE A 62 -1.13 2.30 -7.66
C ILE A 62 -2.01 2.62 -6.45
N SER A 63 -2.00 3.88 -5.99
CA SER A 63 -2.77 4.30 -4.83
C SER A 63 -4.26 4.17 -5.06
N GLU A 64 -4.76 4.64 -6.22
CA GLU A 64 -6.17 4.54 -6.56
C GLU A 64 -6.63 3.07 -6.60
N THR A 65 -5.81 2.21 -7.21
CA THR A 65 -6.05 0.76 -7.29
C THR A 65 -6.14 0.14 -5.90
N VAL A 66 -5.12 0.33 -5.06
CA VAL A 66 -5.06 -0.24 -3.70
C VAL A 66 -6.21 0.26 -2.83
N ILE A 67 -6.50 1.56 -2.86
CA ILE A 67 -7.54 2.18 -2.02
C ILE A 67 -8.94 1.68 -2.40
N ASN A 68 -9.25 1.62 -3.69
CA ASN A 68 -10.60 1.33 -4.17
C ASN A 68 -10.87 -0.16 -4.37
N ASN A 69 -9.83 -1.00 -4.44
CA ASN A 69 -9.99 -2.45 -4.54
C ASN A 69 -10.40 -3.05 -3.19
N LYS A 70 -11.44 -3.90 -3.21
CA LYS A 70 -12.03 -4.54 -2.02
C LYS A 70 -11.35 -5.87 -1.64
N GLU A 71 -10.60 -6.46 -2.55
CA GLU A 71 -9.88 -7.72 -2.36
C GLU A 71 -8.55 -7.48 -1.66
N ILE A 72 -7.91 -6.34 -1.94
CA ILE A 72 -6.74 -5.89 -1.20
C ILE A 72 -7.21 -5.37 0.15
N SER A 73 -6.84 -5.98 1.25
CA SER A 73 -7.11 -5.42 2.57
C SER A 73 -6.00 -4.48 3.03
N ALA A 74 -6.30 -3.63 4.01
CA ALA A 74 -5.25 -2.80 4.62
C ALA A 74 -4.18 -3.67 5.32
N LYS A 75 -4.54 -4.88 5.74
CA LYS A 75 -3.62 -5.84 6.35
C LYS A 75 -2.66 -6.42 5.30
N ASP A 76 -3.13 -6.74 4.11
CA ASP A 76 -2.28 -7.26 3.03
C ASP A 76 -1.22 -6.24 2.63
N LEU A 77 -1.64 -4.97 2.49
CA LEU A 77 -0.72 -3.86 2.27
C LEU A 77 0.33 -3.76 3.40
N ALA A 78 -0.08 -3.82 4.66
CA ALA A 78 0.87 -3.77 5.78
C ALA A 78 1.85 -4.95 5.79
N ILE A 79 1.42 -6.16 5.41
CA ILE A 79 2.28 -7.34 5.29
C ILE A 79 3.32 -7.15 4.19
N PHE A 80 2.90 -6.65 3.03
CA PHE A 80 3.81 -6.32 1.93
C PHE A 80 4.90 -5.35 2.41
N LEU A 81 4.51 -4.25 3.08
CA LEU A 81 5.47 -3.26 3.58
C LEU A 81 6.48 -3.83 4.58
N VAL A 82 6.02 -4.64 5.53
CA VAL A 82 6.92 -5.30 6.49
C VAL A 82 7.86 -6.28 5.78
N THR A 83 7.42 -6.95 4.73
CA THR A 83 8.25 -7.86 3.91
C THR A 83 9.35 -7.10 3.19
N GLU A 84 9.07 -5.87 2.76
CA GLU A 84 10.05 -4.94 2.19
C GLU A 84 10.90 -4.20 3.24
N GLY A 85 10.83 -4.60 4.51
CA GLY A 85 11.63 -4.01 5.59
C GLY A 85 11.10 -2.67 6.11
N ILE A 86 9.90 -2.26 5.71
CA ILE A 86 9.27 -1.01 6.13
C ILE A 86 8.51 -1.21 7.45
N VAL A 87 8.85 -0.39 8.45
CA VAL A 87 8.21 -0.45 9.77
C VAL A 87 6.86 0.25 9.73
N VAL A 88 5.78 -0.50 9.95
CA VAL A 88 4.42 0.03 9.98
C VAL A 88 4.01 0.40 11.41
N ASP A 89 3.38 1.55 11.60
CA ASP A 89 2.80 1.97 12.89
C ASP A 89 1.51 1.19 13.20
N GLU A 90 1.55 0.34 14.23
CA GLU A 90 0.40 -0.44 14.70
C GLU A 90 -0.75 0.43 15.23
N SER A 91 -0.46 1.69 15.63
CA SER A 91 -1.48 2.63 16.12
C SER A 91 -2.57 2.90 15.07
N LEU A 92 -2.27 2.71 13.78
CA LEU A 92 -3.19 2.88 12.66
C LEU A 92 -4.46 2.02 12.80
N TRP A 93 -4.38 0.85 13.43
CA TRP A 93 -5.52 -0.06 13.57
C TRP A 93 -6.55 0.38 14.62
N PHE A 94 -6.13 1.23 15.56
CA PHE A 94 -6.96 1.64 16.70
C PHE A 94 -7.68 2.98 16.50
N GLN A 95 -7.56 3.57 15.32
CA GLN A 95 -8.17 4.85 14.94
C GLN A 95 -9.65 4.72 14.54
#